data_AF-A0A9D6LZ28-F1
#
_entry.id   AF-A0A9D6LZ28-F1
#
_cell.length_a   1.000
_cell.length_b   1.000
_cell.length_c   1.000
_cell.angle_alpha   90.00
_cell.angle_beta   90.00
_cell.angle_gamma   90.00
#
_symmetry.space_group_name_H-M   'P 1'
#
loop_
_entity.id
_entity.type
_entity.pdbx_description
1 polymer ?
#
loop_
_entity_poly.entity_id
_entity_poly.type
_entity_poly.pdbx_seq_one_letter_code
_entity_poly.pdbx_strand_id
1 'polypeptide(L)' 'MDLRIPVAILFLVLGVLLAGYGLVAHDRPEVDLGFHVNVIWGVVMSVFGLLMLVSARLTRRK' A
#
# COMPACT_ATOMS: atom_id res chain seq x y z
N MET A 1 3.98 21.13 10.39
CA MET A 1 3.37 19.81 10.66
C MET A 1 4.00 18.81 9.71
N ASP A 2 4.54 17.70 10.22
CA ASP A 2 5.17 16.67 9.37
C ASP A 2 4.09 15.92 8.58
N LEU A 3 3.87 16.32 7.33
CA LEU A 3 2.90 15.68 6.44
C LEU A 3 3.32 14.23 6.08
N ARG A 4 4.57 13.87 6.34
CA ARG A 4 5.13 12.54 6.05
C ARG A 4 4.38 11.42 6.78
N ILE A 5 4.00 11.62 8.04
CA ILE A 5 3.30 10.60 8.84
C ILE A 5 1.87 10.33 8.32
N PRO A 6 1.00 11.33 8.13
CA PRO A 6 -0.33 11.08 7.60
C PRO A 6 -0.29 10.48 6.20
N VAL A 7 0.63 10.92 5.33
CA VAL A 7 0.80 10.33 3.99
C VAL A 7 1.24 8.87 4.06
N ALA A 8 2.19 8.53 4.94
CA ALA A 8 2.64 7.15 5.13
C ALA A 8 1.51 6.22 5.58
N ILE A 9 0.68 6.69 6.52
CA ILE A 9 -0.47 5.93 7.03
C ILE A 9 -1.51 5.73 5.92
N LEU A 10 -1.82 6.77 5.16
CA LEU A 10 -2.77 6.68 4.04
C LEU A 10 -2.32 5.65 3.00
N PHE A 11 -1.06 5.69 2.56
CA PHE A 11 -0.52 4.72 1.60
C PHE A 11 -0.52 3.30 2.15
N LEU A 12 -0.18 3.12 3.43
CA LEU A 12 -0.19 1.82 4.08
C LEU A 12 -1.61 1.24 4.12
N VAL A 13 -2.59 2.02 4.60
CA VAL A 13 -3.99 1.59 4.74
C VAL A 13 -4.61 1.31 3.37
N LEU A 14 -4.44 2.21 2.41
CA LEU A 14 -4.97 2.03 1.06
C LEU A 14 -4.31 0.84 0.36
N GLY A 15 -3.00 0.65 0.50
CA GLY A 15 -2.30 -0.51 -0.06
C GLY A 15 -2.80 -1.84 0.51
N VAL A 16 -3.01 -1.91 1.84
CA VAL A 16 -3.53 -3.11 2.50
C VAL A 16 -4.96 -3.41 2.05
N LEU A 17 -5.81 -2.37 1.96
CA LEU A 17 -7.18 -2.53 1.47
C LEU A 17 -7.22 -2.97 0.01
N LEU A 18 -6.39 -2.39 -0.86
CA LEU A 18 -6.34 -2.73 -2.29
C LEU A 18 -5.77 -4.14 -2.51
N ALA A 19 -4.74 -4.53 -1.77
CA ALA A 19 -4.20 -5.88 -1.81
C ALA A 19 -5.21 -6.90 -1.29
N GLY A 20 -5.88 -6.62 -0.17
CA GLY A 20 -6.94 -7.47 0.37
C GLY A 20 -8.12 -7.59 -0.58
N TYR A 21 -8.53 -6.49 -1.21
CA TYR A 21 -9.54 -6.50 -2.25
C TYR A 21 -9.13 -7.37 -3.42
N GLY A 22 -7.91 -7.23 -3.96
CA GLY A 22 -7.42 -8.07 -5.05
C GLY A 22 -7.28 -9.56 -4.71
N LEU A 23 -7.22 -9.93 -3.43
CA LEU A 23 -7.19 -11.32 -2.98
C LEU A 23 -8.59 -11.92 -2.75
N VAL A 24 -9.53 -11.11 -2.28
CA VAL A 24 -10.90 -11.56 -1.94
C VAL A 24 -11.82 -11.44 -3.16
N ALA A 25 -11.68 -10.36 -3.94
CA ALA A 25 -12.47 -10.14 -5.13
C ALA A 25 -12.08 -11.18 -6.19
N HIS A 26 -13.07 -11.99 -6.57
CA HIS A 26 -12.99 -12.90 -7.72
C HIS A 26 -13.34 -12.19 -9.03
N ASP A 27 -13.20 -10.86 -9.08
CA ASP A 27 -13.40 -10.12 -10.32
C ASP A 27 -12.31 -10.54 -11.29
N ARG A 28 -12.72 -11.26 -12.34
CA ARG A 28 -11.87 -11.52 -13.48
C ARG A 28 -11.81 -10.21 -14.27
N PRO A 29 -10.67 -9.50 -14.28
CA PRO A 29 -10.57 -8.32 -15.12
C PRO A 29 -10.85 -8.74 -16.57
N GLU A 30 -11.49 -7.85 -17.34
CA GLU A 30 -11.75 -8.06 -18.77
C GLU A 30 -10.46 -8.37 -19.56
N VAL A 31 -9.32 -7.91 -19.03
CA VAL A 31 -7.98 -8.26 -19.48
C VAL A 31 -7.33 -9.17 -18.45
N ASP A 32 -7.19 -10.46 -18.78
CA ASP A 32 -6.49 -11.42 -17.94
C ASP A 32 -4.98 -11.23 -18.10
N LEU A 33 -4.36 -10.52 -17.15
CA LEU A 33 -2.90 -10.37 -17.09
C LEU A 33 -2.21 -11.59 -16.42
N GLY A 34 -2.94 -12.63 -16.02
CA GLY A 34 -2.42 -13.76 -15.24
C GLY A 34 -2.13 -13.44 -13.77
N PHE A 35 -2.23 -12.15 -13.38
CA PHE A 35 -2.08 -11.67 -12.00
C PHE A 35 -3.08 -10.56 -11.70
N HIS A 36 -3.64 -10.55 -10.49
CA HIS A 36 -4.53 -9.49 -10.03
C HIS A 36 -3.74 -8.18 -9.86
N VAL A 37 -3.91 -7.25 -10.79
CA VAL A 37 -3.31 -5.91 -10.80
C VAL A 37 -3.49 -5.19 -9.45
N ASN A 38 -4.65 -5.37 -8.81
CA ASN A 38 -4.97 -4.81 -7.50
C ASN A 38 -4.03 -5.31 -6.40
N VAL A 39 -3.64 -6.59 -6.45
CA VAL A 39 -2.69 -7.16 -5.49
C VAL A 39 -1.30 -6.57 -5.68
N ILE A 40 -0.83 -6.47 -6.93
CA ILE A 40 0.50 -5.92 -7.24
C ILE A 40 0.60 -4.47 -6.75
N TRP A 41 -0.33 -3.62 -7.15
CA TRP A 41 -0.32 -2.22 -6.75
C TRP A 41 -0.59 -2.02 -5.26
N GLY A 42 -1.47 -2.84 -4.66
CA GLY A 42 -1.69 -2.85 -3.22
C GLY A 42 -0.40 -3.14 -2.44
N VAL A 43 0.34 -4.17 -2.83
CA VAL A 43 1.63 -4.51 -2.22
C VAL A 43 2.65 -3.38 -2.40
N VAL A 44 2.76 -2.80 -3.60
CA VAL A 44 3.68 -1.67 -3.85
C VAL A 44 3.35 -0.48 -2.95
N MET A 45 2.07 -0.10 -2.83
CA MET A 45 1.62 0.98 -1.95
C MET A 45 1.89 0.68 -0.47
N SER A 46 1.65 -0.56 -0.03
CA SER A 46 1.92 -0.98 1.35
C SER A 46 3.41 -0.93 1.69
N VAL A 47 4.28 -1.43 0.81
CA VAL A 47 5.74 -1.37 1.01
C VAL A 47 6.20 0.08 1.07
N PHE A 48 5.71 0.93 0.17
CA PHE A 48 6.05 2.35 0.15
C PHE A 48 5.62 3.08 1.43
N GLY A 49 4.35 2.89 1.85
CA GLY A 49 3.83 3.47 3.09
C GLY A 49 4.59 2.99 4.32
N LEU A 50 4.99 1.71 4.36
CA LEU A 50 5.79 1.15 5.44
C LEU A 50 7.20 1.78 5.51
N LEU A 51 7.88 1.93 4.37
CA LEU A 51 9.19 2.58 4.29
C LEU A 51 9.13 4.05 4.74
N MET A 52 8.10 4.79 4.32
CA MET A 52 7.87 6.16 4.80
C MET A 52 7.59 6.20 6.31
N LEU A 53 6.83 5.24 6.85
CA LEU A 53 6.52 5.20 8.27
C LEU A 53 7.76 4.86 9.11
N VAL A 54 8.57 3.91 8.65
CA VAL A 54 9.83 3.52 9.28
C VAL A 54 10.83 4.67 9.27
N SER A 55 11.04 5.33 8.12
CA SER A 55 11.91 6.50 8.03
C SER A 55 11.44 7.64 8.93
N ALA A 56 10.13 7.92 8.99
CA ALA A 56 9.59 8.94 9.88
C ALA A 56 9.83 8.63 11.37
N ARG A 57 9.73 7.36 11.77
CA ARG A 57 10.04 6.90 13.14
C ARG A 57 11.52 6.96 13.47
N LEU A 58 12.39 6.60 12.51
CA LEU A 58 13.84 6.67 12.66
C LEU A 58 14.33 8.12 12.78
N THR A 59 13.77 9.05 12.01
CA THR A 59 14.10 10.49 12.12
C THR A 59 13.65 11.10 13.45
N ARG A 60 12.56 10.62 14.05
CA ARG A 60 12.09 11.10 15.37
C ARG A 60 12.92 10.59 16.54
N ARG A 61 13.77 9.56 16.34
CA ARG A 61 14.67 9.00 17.37
C ARG A 61 16.04 9.68 17.41
N LYS A 62 16.34 10.59 16.48
CA LYS A 62 17.50 11.49 16.50
C LYS A 62 17.05 12.87 16.96
#